data_AF-D3PQM4-F1
#
_entry.id   AF-D3PQM4-F1
#
_cell.length_a   1.000
_cell.length_b   1.000
_cell.length_c   1.000
_cell.angle_alpha   90.00
_cell.angle_beta   90.00
_cell.angle_gamma   90.00
#
_symmetry.space_group_name_H-M   'P 1'
#
loop_
_entity.id
_entity.type
_entity.pdbx_description
1 polymer ?
#
loop_
_entity_poly.entity_id
_entity_poly.type
_entity_poly.pdbx_seq_one_letter_code
_entity_poly.pdbx_strand_id
1 'polypeptide(L)'
;MEFGSAFAAILIIVALEAVLSVDNAMVLAVMVRPLPERLRSRALLYGIIGAYVLRGLALLFATVILQIWWIQLLGGLYLVYLAANHLFRPKPPEASESEQARLQQAAAASFWRVVVMINVVDLAFAVDSVLVVVAFSREFWVIFTGVAIGILLIRLAAGIMVTIIERYPRLETVAYAVVGWAGLKLMLEGWGHGSEVWLHRPELALHLPQSFFLSVTFAILVLGSLWAFRRSS
;
A
#
# COMPACT_ATOMS: atom_id res chain seq x y z
N MET A 1 -7.06 -16.71 27.55
CA MET A 1 -5.64 -16.61 27.15
C MET A 1 -4.86 -16.01 28.32
N GLU A 2 -3.72 -16.57 28.71
CA GLU A 2 -2.88 -15.96 29.77
C GLU A 2 -2.23 -14.68 29.24
N PHE A 3 -2.08 -13.65 30.08
CA PHE A 3 -1.54 -12.34 29.65
C PHE A 3 -0.19 -12.43 28.92
N GLY A 4 0.71 -13.31 29.37
CA GLY A 4 2.00 -13.54 28.70
C GLY A 4 1.86 -14.11 27.29
N SER A 5 0.94 -15.07 27.10
CA SER A 5 0.64 -15.64 25.78
C SER A 5 -0.03 -14.63 24.83
N ALA A 6 -0.87 -13.74 25.37
CA ALA A 6 -1.51 -12.69 24.57
C ALA A 6 -0.51 -11.64 24.08
N PHE A 7 0.44 -11.24 24.95
CA PHE A 7 1.49 -10.30 24.56
C PHE A 7 2.38 -10.87 23.43
N ALA A 8 2.79 -12.14 23.56
CA ALA A 8 3.56 -12.81 22.50
C ALA A 8 2.77 -12.90 21.18
N ALA A 9 1.47 -13.21 21.26
CA ALA A 9 0.61 -13.25 20.08
C ALA A 9 0.50 -11.88 19.40
N ILE A 10 0.31 -10.79 20.17
CA ILE A 10 0.30 -9.42 19.63
C ILE A 10 1.62 -9.13 18.90
N LEU A 11 2.76 -9.45 19.51
CA LEU A 11 4.07 -9.21 18.91
C LEU A 11 4.24 -9.95 17.58
N ILE A 12 3.79 -11.19 17.49
CA ILE A 12 3.83 -11.98 16.26
C ILE A 12 2.91 -11.37 15.20
N ILE A 13 1.70 -10.94 15.57
CA ILE A 13 0.77 -10.29 14.64
C ILE A 13 1.37 -8.99 14.10
N VAL A 14 2.01 -8.18 14.96
CA VAL A 14 2.72 -6.98 14.54
C VAL A 14 3.86 -7.32 13.57
N ALA A 15 4.62 -8.38 13.85
CA ALA A 15 5.69 -8.83 12.96
C ALA A 15 5.16 -9.31 11.60
N LEU A 16 4.04 -10.06 11.59
CA LEU A 16 3.36 -10.50 10.37
C LEU A 16 2.90 -9.29 9.55
N GLU A 17 2.17 -8.36 10.16
CA GLU A 17 1.72 -7.13 9.50
C GLU A 17 2.90 -6.33 8.93
N ALA A 18 4.00 -6.22 9.68
CA ALA A 18 5.20 -5.50 9.23
C ALA A 18 5.85 -6.17 8.01
N VAL A 19 6.02 -7.50 8.02
CA VAL A 19 6.61 -8.26 6.90
C VAL A 19 5.71 -8.19 5.66
N LEU A 20 4.39 -8.30 5.84
CA LEU A 20 3.43 -8.26 4.74
C LEU A 20 3.22 -6.84 4.17
N SER A 21 3.66 -5.79 4.88
CA SER A 21 3.34 -4.39 4.52
C SER A 21 4.57 -3.50 4.26
N VAL A 22 5.74 -4.08 3.99
CA VAL A 22 6.96 -3.31 3.67
C VAL A 22 6.77 -2.47 2.40
N ASP A 23 6.18 -3.05 1.37
CA ASP A 23 5.82 -2.41 0.11
C ASP A 23 4.62 -1.46 0.25
N ASN A 24 3.66 -1.76 1.12
CA ASN A 24 2.52 -0.88 1.41
C ASN A 24 2.96 0.51 1.90
N ALA A 25 4.05 0.58 2.67
CA ALA A 25 4.61 1.87 3.10
C ALA A 25 5.16 2.69 1.91
N MET A 26 5.80 2.03 0.95
CA MET A 26 6.28 2.67 -0.30
C MET A 26 5.10 3.16 -1.15
N VAL A 27 4.07 2.32 -1.31
CA VAL A 27 2.83 2.67 -2.03
C VAL A 27 2.19 3.91 -1.44
N LEU A 28 2.02 3.93 -0.12
CA LEU A 28 1.42 5.06 0.58
C LEU A 28 2.25 6.35 0.38
N ALA A 29 3.57 6.27 0.47
CA ALA A 29 4.47 7.39 0.25
C ALA A 29 4.35 7.96 -1.18
N VAL A 30 4.32 7.08 -2.19
CA VAL A 30 4.16 7.46 -3.60
C VAL A 30 2.80 8.09 -3.87
N MET A 31 1.73 7.61 -3.22
CA MET A 31 0.37 8.14 -3.39
C MET A 31 0.20 9.55 -2.81
N VAL A 32 0.83 9.84 -1.66
CA VAL A 32 0.71 11.19 -1.04
C VAL A 32 1.67 12.20 -1.63
N ARG A 33 2.78 11.77 -2.24
CA ARG A 33 3.83 12.67 -2.74
C ARG A 33 3.34 13.79 -3.68
N PRO A 34 2.40 13.57 -4.62
CA PRO A 34 1.91 14.64 -5.49
C PRO A 34 1.19 15.78 -4.74
N LEU A 35 0.78 15.56 -3.48
CA LEU A 35 0.16 16.60 -2.67
C LEU A 35 1.20 17.64 -2.20
N PRO A 36 0.79 18.90 -1.96
CA PRO A 36 1.61 19.87 -1.25
C PRO A 36 2.06 19.35 0.12
N GLU A 37 3.27 19.69 0.55
CA GLU A 37 3.87 19.21 1.82
C GLU A 37 2.93 19.31 3.02
N ARG A 38 2.21 20.45 3.15
CA ARG A 38 1.23 20.68 4.22
C ARG A 38 0.04 19.70 4.20
N LEU A 39 -0.33 19.20 3.02
CA LEU A 39 -1.44 18.27 2.83
C LEU A 39 -0.99 16.80 2.92
N ARG A 40 0.29 16.47 2.72
CA ARG A 40 0.80 15.10 2.83
C ARG A 40 0.57 14.53 4.23
N SER A 41 1.02 15.24 5.26
CA SER A 41 0.84 14.80 6.65
C SER A 41 -0.64 14.68 7.03
N ARG A 42 -1.48 15.57 6.49
CA ARG A 42 -2.94 15.46 6.68
C ARG A 42 -3.51 14.24 5.99
N ALA A 43 -3.12 13.96 4.74
CA ALA A 43 -3.59 12.78 4.02
C ALA A 43 -3.21 11.48 4.75
N LEU A 44 -1.97 11.43 5.27
CA LEU A 44 -1.53 10.34 6.13
C LEU A 44 -2.40 10.24 7.39
N LEU A 45 -2.61 11.33 8.13
CA LEU A 45 -3.43 11.35 9.36
C LEU A 45 -4.88 10.94 9.13
N TYR A 46 -5.57 11.55 8.15
CA TYR A 46 -6.96 11.19 7.84
C TYR A 46 -7.08 9.75 7.36
N GLY A 47 -6.09 9.28 6.60
CA GLY A 47 -6.07 7.87 6.24
C GLY A 47 -5.89 6.96 7.46
N ILE A 48 -5.33 7.40 8.61
CA ILE A 48 -5.10 6.51 9.77
C ILE A 48 -6.46 6.17 10.35
N ILE A 49 -7.29 7.21 10.51
CA ILE A 49 -8.66 7.08 10.99
C ILE A 49 -9.44 6.13 10.06
N GLY A 50 -9.35 6.36 8.75
CA GLY A 50 -9.97 5.48 7.76
C GLY A 50 -9.45 4.05 7.82
N ALA A 51 -8.12 3.86 7.90
CA ALA A 51 -7.50 2.54 8.00
C ALA A 51 -7.98 1.79 9.25
N TYR A 52 -8.01 2.41 10.44
CA TYR A 52 -8.52 1.73 11.65
C TYR A 52 -9.97 1.29 11.51
N VAL A 53 -10.84 2.14 10.97
CA VAL A 53 -12.25 1.83 10.76
C VAL A 53 -12.41 0.71 9.74
N LEU A 54 -11.80 0.86 8.56
CA LEU A 54 -11.90 -0.11 7.47
C LEU A 54 -11.27 -1.44 7.85
N ARG A 55 -10.14 -1.44 8.56
CA ARG A 55 -9.47 -2.66 9.02
C ARG A 55 -10.27 -3.34 10.12
N GLY A 56 -10.84 -2.59 11.06
CA GLY A 56 -11.76 -3.14 12.06
C GLY A 56 -12.98 -3.81 11.41
N LEU A 57 -13.58 -3.16 10.41
CA LEU A 57 -14.66 -3.75 9.62
C LEU A 57 -14.19 -4.97 8.83
N ALA A 58 -13.00 -4.92 8.21
CA ALA A 58 -12.46 -6.04 7.47
C ALA A 58 -12.19 -7.26 8.35
N LEU A 59 -11.76 -7.07 9.59
CA LEU A 59 -11.60 -8.15 10.57
C LEU A 59 -12.94 -8.74 10.99
N LEU A 60 -13.96 -7.90 11.24
CA LEU A 60 -15.30 -8.36 11.63
C LEU A 60 -16.02 -9.09 10.49
N PHE A 61 -15.82 -8.62 9.25
CA PHE A 61 -16.49 -9.11 8.05
C PHE A 61 -15.51 -9.77 7.09
N ALA A 62 -14.49 -10.46 7.61
CA ALA A 62 -13.41 -11.04 6.80
C ALA A 62 -13.95 -11.92 5.65
N THR A 63 -14.95 -12.75 5.93
CA THR A 63 -15.60 -13.62 4.93
C THR A 63 -16.33 -12.83 3.84
N VAL A 64 -16.93 -11.69 4.18
CA VAL A 64 -17.62 -10.82 3.21
C VAL A 64 -16.59 -10.07 2.37
N ILE A 65 -15.52 -9.56 2.98
CA ILE A 65 -14.44 -8.85 2.28
C ILE A 65 -13.81 -9.71 1.19
N LEU A 66 -13.63 -11.02 1.43
CA LEU A 66 -13.10 -11.96 0.42
C LEU A 66 -13.97 -12.04 -0.84
N GLN A 67 -15.28 -11.81 -0.72
CA GLN A 67 -16.18 -11.79 -1.87
C GLN A 67 -16.03 -10.51 -2.71
N ILE A 68 -15.38 -9.48 -2.18
CA ILE A 68 -15.17 -8.18 -2.83
C ILE A 68 -13.82 -8.13 -3.57
N TRP A 69 -13.54 -9.19 -4.34
CA TRP A 69 -12.29 -9.37 -5.10
C TRP A 69 -11.95 -8.20 -6.05
N TRP A 70 -12.97 -7.49 -6.56
CA TRP A 70 -12.78 -6.37 -7.47
C TRP A 70 -12.07 -5.18 -6.81
N ILE A 71 -12.07 -5.04 -5.47
CA ILE A 71 -11.31 -3.99 -4.77
C ILE A 71 -9.82 -4.17 -5.02
N GLN A 72 -9.32 -5.42 -4.99
CA GLN A 72 -7.91 -5.72 -5.28
C GLN A 72 -7.55 -5.39 -6.73
N LEU A 73 -8.41 -5.73 -7.68
CA LEU A 73 -8.19 -5.36 -9.09
C LEU A 73 -8.21 -3.85 -9.32
N LEU A 74 -9.17 -3.13 -8.74
CA LEU A 74 -9.23 -1.66 -8.88
C LEU A 74 -8.04 -0.98 -8.21
N GLY A 75 -7.67 -1.42 -7.00
CA GLY A 75 -6.51 -0.91 -6.29
C GLY A 75 -5.22 -1.17 -7.08
N GLY A 76 -5.02 -2.41 -7.54
CA GLY A 76 -3.85 -2.79 -8.32
C GLY A 76 -3.77 -2.07 -9.67
N LEU A 77 -4.89 -1.94 -10.38
CA LEU A 77 -4.96 -1.17 -11.62
C LEU A 77 -4.60 0.31 -11.38
N TYR A 78 -5.07 0.89 -10.28
CA TYR A 78 -4.70 2.25 -9.90
C TYR A 78 -3.20 2.40 -9.63
N LEU A 79 -2.57 1.43 -8.94
CA LEU A 79 -1.13 1.45 -8.68
C LEU A 79 -0.30 1.30 -9.96
N VAL A 80 -0.71 0.39 -10.85
CA VAL A 80 -0.07 0.23 -12.18
C VAL A 80 -0.23 1.52 -13.00
N TYR A 81 -1.43 2.12 -13.00
CA TYR A 81 -1.65 3.42 -13.63
C TYR A 81 -0.75 4.50 -13.04
N LEU A 82 -0.61 4.57 -11.71
CA LEU A 82 0.22 5.56 -11.03
C LEU A 82 1.70 5.42 -11.42
N ALA A 83 2.21 4.18 -11.46
CA ALA A 83 3.55 3.86 -11.92
C ALA A 83 3.77 4.18 -13.40
N ALA A 84 2.91 3.70 -14.29
CA ALA A 84 3.02 3.94 -15.72
C ALA A 84 2.92 5.44 -16.05
N ASN A 85 1.95 6.13 -15.46
CA ASN A 85 1.79 7.56 -15.64
C ASN A 85 3.03 8.34 -15.21
N HIS A 86 3.72 7.91 -14.16
CA HIS A 86 4.95 8.55 -13.73
C HIS A 86 6.13 8.26 -14.66
N LEU A 87 6.27 7.02 -15.13
CA LEU A 87 7.40 6.60 -15.98
C LEU A 87 7.29 7.09 -17.42
N PHE A 88 6.08 7.25 -17.94
CA PHE A 88 5.84 7.58 -19.35
C PHE A 88 5.35 9.00 -19.60
N ARG A 89 4.93 9.78 -18.58
CA ARG A 89 4.55 11.19 -18.84
C ARG A 89 5.78 12.04 -19.12
N PRO A 90 5.79 12.80 -20.23
CA PRO A 90 6.77 13.86 -20.44
C PRO A 90 6.65 14.91 -19.33
N LYS A 91 7.79 15.42 -18.84
CA LYS A 91 7.78 16.54 -17.88
C LYS A 91 7.18 17.77 -18.58
N PRO A 92 6.13 18.39 -18.05
CA PRO A 92 5.58 19.60 -18.63
C PRO A 92 6.62 20.74 -18.54
N PRO A 93 6.62 21.67 -19.51
CA PRO A 93 7.42 22.89 -19.43
C PRO A 93 7.04 23.72 -18.19
N GLU A 94 7.97 24.56 -17.71
CA GLU A 94 7.78 25.37 -16.50
C GLU A 94 6.47 26.17 -16.54
N ALA A 95 5.65 26.01 -15.50
CA ALA A 95 4.30 26.58 -15.43
C ALA A 95 4.32 28.03 -14.90
N SER A 96 3.55 28.92 -15.55
CA SER A 96 3.37 30.32 -15.14
C SER A 96 2.67 30.46 -13.78
N GLU A 97 2.79 31.61 -13.11
CA GLU A 97 2.20 31.86 -11.78
C GLU A 97 0.68 31.65 -11.73
N SER A 98 -0.06 32.01 -12.79
CA SER A 98 -1.50 31.78 -12.89
C SER A 98 -1.84 30.28 -13.00
N GLU A 99 -0.97 29.50 -13.65
CA GLU A 99 -1.11 28.06 -13.79
C GLU A 99 -0.76 27.36 -12.47
N GLN A 100 0.23 27.86 -11.72
CA GLN A 100 0.56 27.36 -10.38
C GLN A 100 -0.62 27.51 -9.40
N ALA A 101 -1.34 28.63 -9.44
CA ALA A 101 -2.54 28.84 -8.60
C ALA A 101 -3.68 27.85 -8.96
N ARG A 102 -3.88 27.57 -10.25
CA ARG A 102 -4.85 26.56 -10.72
C ARG A 102 -4.43 25.14 -10.33
N LEU A 103 -3.13 24.82 -10.44
CA LEU A 103 -2.56 23.55 -10.01
C LEU A 103 -2.72 23.33 -8.50
N GLN A 104 -2.60 24.39 -7.68
CA GLN A 104 -2.85 24.33 -6.24
C GLN A 104 -4.33 24.07 -5.90
N GLN A 105 -5.27 24.71 -6.62
CA GLN A 105 -6.70 24.40 -6.45
C GLN A 105 -7.06 22.98 -6.91
N ALA A 106 -6.48 22.54 -8.03
CA ALA A 106 -6.61 21.16 -8.49
C ALA A 106 -5.98 20.16 -7.49
N ALA A 107 -4.92 20.55 -6.76
CA ALA A 107 -4.30 19.75 -5.72
C ALA A 107 -5.21 19.58 -4.49
N ALA A 108 -5.99 20.59 -4.12
CA ALA A 108 -6.99 20.49 -3.04
C ALA A 108 -8.17 19.58 -3.43
N ALA A 109 -8.66 19.66 -4.68
CA ALA A 109 -9.64 18.70 -5.19
C ALA A 109 -9.04 17.27 -5.28
N SER A 110 -7.75 17.16 -5.60
CA SER A 110 -7.03 15.89 -5.60
C SER A 110 -6.77 15.34 -4.19
N PHE A 111 -6.83 16.16 -3.13
CA PHE A 111 -6.58 15.72 -1.75
C PHE A 111 -7.54 14.62 -1.32
N TRP A 112 -8.85 14.88 -1.40
CA TRP A 112 -9.87 13.91 -1.01
C TRP A 112 -9.82 12.65 -1.87
N ARG A 113 -9.54 12.80 -3.18
CA ARG A 113 -9.30 11.65 -4.06
C ARG A 113 -8.12 10.81 -3.59
N VAL A 114 -7.01 11.42 -3.19
CA VAL A 114 -5.85 10.70 -2.65
C VAL A 114 -6.20 10.01 -1.33
N VAL A 115 -6.89 10.69 -0.41
CA VAL A 115 -7.32 10.07 0.86
C VAL A 115 -8.23 8.86 0.64
N VAL A 116 -9.23 8.98 -0.25
CA VAL A 116 -10.11 7.85 -0.59
C VAL A 116 -9.29 6.72 -1.20
N MET A 117 -8.42 7.02 -2.14
CA MET A 117 -7.65 5.97 -2.82
C MET A 117 -6.65 5.28 -1.89
N ILE A 118 -6.06 6.00 -0.93
CA ILE A 118 -5.23 5.42 0.13
C ILE A 118 -6.01 4.35 0.89
N ASN A 119 -7.25 4.66 1.26
CA ASN A 119 -8.10 3.74 2.01
C ASN A 119 -8.57 2.55 1.15
N VAL A 120 -8.86 2.77 -0.13
CA VAL A 120 -9.21 1.69 -1.08
C VAL A 120 -8.04 0.74 -1.27
N VAL A 121 -6.84 1.27 -1.49
CA VAL A 121 -5.61 0.48 -1.65
C VAL A 121 -5.24 -0.21 -0.34
N ASP A 122 -5.38 0.45 0.81
CA ASP A 122 -5.16 -0.18 2.12
C ASP A 122 -6.12 -1.35 2.36
N LEU A 123 -7.40 -1.19 2.01
CA LEU A 123 -8.39 -2.25 2.09
C LEU A 123 -8.10 -3.40 1.12
N ALA A 124 -7.59 -3.10 -0.07
CA ALA A 124 -7.16 -4.11 -1.02
C ALA A 124 -6.00 -4.97 -0.47
N PHE A 125 -5.00 -4.34 0.15
CA PHE A 125 -3.91 -5.06 0.81
C PHE A 125 -4.32 -5.74 2.12
N ALA A 126 -5.36 -5.24 2.78
CA ALA A 126 -5.88 -5.82 4.02
C ALA A 126 -6.35 -7.26 3.83
N VAL A 127 -6.82 -7.63 2.64
CA VAL A 127 -7.40 -8.96 2.38
C VAL A 127 -6.45 -10.08 2.79
N ASP A 128 -5.21 -10.04 2.29
CA ASP A 128 -4.22 -11.09 2.56
C ASP A 128 -3.74 -11.06 4.02
N SER A 129 -3.51 -9.86 4.56
CA SER A 129 -2.98 -9.71 5.91
C SER A 129 -4.01 -10.10 6.98
N VAL A 130 -5.29 -9.80 6.74
CA VAL A 130 -6.41 -10.22 7.59
C VAL A 130 -6.54 -11.74 7.63
N LEU A 131 -6.44 -12.42 6.47
CA LEU A 131 -6.48 -13.88 6.42
C LEU A 131 -5.38 -14.52 7.27
N VAL A 132 -4.14 -14.02 7.14
CA VAL A 132 -2.99 -14.51 7.89
C VAL A 132 -3.16 -14.29 9.39
N VAL A 133 -3.62 -13.11 9.80
CA VAL A 133 -3.75 -12.77 11.22
C VAL A 133 -4.93 -13.50 11.88
N VAL A 134 -6.07 -13.65 11.18
CA VAL A 134 -7.23 -14.41 11.67
C VAL A 134 -6.94 -15.92 11.72
N ALA A 135 -6.06 -16.42 10.86
CA ALA A 135 -5.57 -17.80 10.95
C ALA A 135 -4.65 -18.02 12.17
N PHE A 136 -3.95 -16.97 12.62
CA PHE A 136 -2.99 -17.05 13.73
C PHE A 136 -3.65 -17.01 15.12
N SER A 137 -4.68 -16.17 15.32
CA SER A 137 -5.37 -16.04 16.62
C SER A 137 -6.88 -15.99 16.44
N ARG A 138 -7.62 -16.52 17.44
CA ARG A 138 -9.09 -16.43 17.50
C ARG A 138 -9.60 -15.31 18.42
N GLU A 139 -8.72 -14.73 19.22
CA GLU A 139 -9.09 -13.67 20.16
C GLU A 139 -9.13 -12.31 19.45
N PHE A 140 -10.33 -11.79 19.20
CA PHE A 140 -10.51 -10.55 18.44
C PHE A 140 -9.71 -9.37 19.01
N TRP A 141 -9.67 -9.21 20.33
CA TRP A 141 -8.97 -8.09 20.96
C TRP A 141 -7.44 -8.17 20.76
N VAL A 142 -6.86 -9.38 20.73
CA VAL A 142 -5.44 -9.62 20.45
C VAL A 142 -5.12 -9.24 19.01
N ILE A 143 -5.96 -9.72 18.08
CA ILE A 143 -5.86 -9.42 16.64
C ILE A 143 -5.96 -7.93 16.38
N PHE A 144 -7.02 -7.31 16.89
CA PHE A 144 -7.29 -5.90 16.68
C PHE A 144 -6.15 -5.03 17.23
N THR A 145 -5.61 -5.36 18.40
CA THR A 145 -4.49 -4.62 19.00
C THR A 145 -3.21 -4.79 18.19
N GLY A 146 -2.88 -6.01 17.75
CA GLY A 146 -1.70 -6.26 16.93
C GLY A 146 -1.77 -5.56 15.57
N VAL A 147 -2.90 -5.68 14.88
CA VAL A 147 -3.16 -4.97 13.61
C VAL A 147 -3.15 -3.47 13.82
N ALA A 148 -3.70 -2.98 14.94
CA ALA A 148 -3.73 -1.57 15.25
C ALA A 148 -2.33 -0.96 15.40
N ILE A 149 -1.43 -1.68 16.06
CA ILE A 149 -0.01 -1.31 16.17
C ILE A 149 0.66 -1.41 14.80
N GLY A 150 0.36 -2.45 14.02
CA GLY A 150 0.86 -2.63 12.64
C GLY A 150 0.54 -1.42 11.74
N ILE A 151 -0.73 -0.97 11.72
CA ILE A 151 -1.16 0.22 10.97
C ILE A 151 -0.30 1.45 11.34
N LEU A 152 -0.05 1.65 12.63
CA LEU A 152 0.74 2.78 13.11
C LEU A 152 2.19 2.69 12.61
N LEU A 153 2.81 1.50 12.68
CA LEU A 153 4.19 1.28 12.22
C LEU A 153 4.32 1.50 10.71
N ILE A 154 3.39 0.96 9.91
CA ILE A 154 3.37 1.15 8.45
C ILE A 154 3.22 2.64 8.12
N ARG A 155 2.41 3.38 8.90
CA ARG A 155 2.23 4.81 8.68
C ARG A 155 3.48 5.63 8.99
N LEU A 156 4.17 5.29 10.07
CA LEU A 156 5.46 5.90 10.41
C LEU A 156 6.50 5.59 9.33
N ALA A 157 6.55 4.34 8.86
CA ALA A 157 7.41 3.92 7.75
C ALA A 157 7.10 4.71 6.47
N ALA A 158 5.83 4.90 6.11
CA ALA A 158 5.44 5.68 4.94
C ALA A 158 5.90 7.15 5.06
N GLY A 159 5.79 7.76 6.24
CA GLY A 159 6.32 9.10 6.49
C GLY A 159 7.83 9.19 6.28
N ILE A 160 8.58 8.20 6.78
CA ILE A 160 10.02 8.09 6.55
C ILE A 160 10.33 7.93 5.05
N MET A 161 9.58 7.09 4.35
CA MET A 161 9.76 6.86 2.91
C MET A 161 9.49 8.13 2.08
N VAL A 162 8.51 8.94 2.46
CA VAL A 162 8.29 10.26 1.83
C VAL A 162 9.55 11.12 1.95
N THR A 163 10.10 11.24 3.16
CA THR A 163 11.32 12.03 3.39
C THR A 163 12.54 11.46 2.67
N ILE A 164 12.67 10.13 2.55
CA ILE A 164 13.75 9.48 1.79
C ILE A 164 13.65 9.82 0.30
N ILE A 165 12.45 9.74 -0.29
CA ILE A 165 12.22 10.05 -1.71
C ILE A 165 12.47 11.54 -1.99
N GLU A 166 12.12 12.43 -1.05
CA GLU A 166 12.40 13.87 -1.15
C GLU A 166 13.91 14.16 -1.10
N ARG A 167 14.62 13.52 -0.16
CA ARG A 167 16.06 13.70 0.01
C ARG A 167 16.86 13.09 -1.14
N TYR A 168 16.37 12.01 -1.72
CA TYR A 168 17.01 11.31 -2.83
C TYR A 168 16.01 11.16 -3.99
N PRO A 169 15.81 12.21 -4.81
CA PRO A 169 14.85 12.18 -5.93
C PRO A 169 15.10 11.06 -6.95
N ARG A 170 16.32 10.52 -7.01
CA ARG A 170 16.65 9.39 -7.87
C ARG A 170 16.00 8.08 -7.43
N LEU A 171 15.65 7.94 -6.15
CA LEU A 171 14.91 6.79 -5.62
C LEU A 171 13.42 6.83 -6.00
N GLU A 172 12.93 7.96 -6.50
CA GLU A 172 11.55 8.11 -6.97
C GLU A 172 11.20 7.06 -8.03
N THR A 173 12.03 6.92 -9.08
CA THR A 173 11.79 5.93 -10.13
C THR A 173 11.76 4.51 -9.59
N VAL A 174 12.61 4.22 -8.59
CA VAL A 174 12.64 2.92 -7.90
C VAL A 174 11.36 2.70 -7.10
N ALA A 175 10.90 3.71 -6.38
CA ALA A 175 9.65 3.68 -5.63
C ALA A 175 8.45 3.40 -6.55
N TYR A 176 8.31 4.13 -7.66
CA TYR A 176 7.24 3.89 -8.63
C TYR A 176 7.34 2.51 -9.29
N ALA A 177 8.55 1.98 -9.52
CA ALA A 177 8.71 0.62 -10.03
C ALA A 177 8.23 -0.44 -9.02
N VAL A 178 8.56 -0.30 -7.73
CA VAL A 178 8.05 -1.15 -6.65
C VAL A 178 6.53 -1.05 -6.56
N VAL A 179 5.97 0.15 -6.67
CA VAL A 179 4.52 0.37 -6.65
C VAL A 179 3.81 -0.29 -7.84
N GLY A 180 4.39 -0.19 -9.04
CA GLY A 180 3.86 -0.88 -10.23
C GLY A 180 3.89 -2.40 -10.08
N TRP A 181 4.98 -2.93 -9.50
CA TRP A 181 5.12 -4.36 -9.20
C TRP A 181 4.11 -4.84 -8.15
N ALA A 182 3.92 -4.07 -7.06
CA ALA A 182 2.88 -4.33 -6.06
C ALA A 182 1.48 -4.27 -6.67
N GLY A 183 1.23 -3.32 -7.57
CA GLY A 183 -0.03 -3.23 -8.32
C GLY A 183 -0.31 -4.46 -9.18
N LEU A 184 0.69 -4.98 -9.90
CA LEU A 184 0.54 -6.19 -10.69
C LEU A 184 0.26 -7.42 -9.81
N LYS A 185 0.98 -7.58 -8.70
CA LYS A 185 0.75 -8.64 -7.72
C LYS A 185 -0.68 -8.58 -7.18
N LEU A 186 -1.13 -7.40 -6.77
CA LEU A 186 -2.47 -7.17 -6.24
C LEU A 186 -3.57 -7.46 -7.28
N MET A 187 -3.32 -7.16 -8.56
CA MET A 187 -4.24 -7.54 -9.64
C MET A 187 -4.31 -9.05 -9.84
N LEU A 188 -3.19 -9.76 -9.74
CA LEU A 188 -3.15 -11.23 -9.86
C LEU A 188 -3.87 -11.90 -8.69
N GLU A 189 -3.71 -11.38 -7.47
CA GLU A 189 -4.44 -11.82 -6.28
C GLU A 189 -5.94 -11.58 -6.41
N GLY A 190 -6.34 -10.37 -6.83
CA GLY A 190 -7.73 -10.04 -7.09
C GLY A 190 -8.36 -10.91 -8.20
N TRP A 191 -7.61 -11.23 -9.25
CA TRP A 191 -8.05 -12.18 -10.28
C TRP A 191 -8.19 -13.61 -9.72
N GLY A 192 -7.24 -14.04 -8.89
CA GLY A 192 -7.29 -15.33 -8.21
C GLY A 192 -8.57 -15.48 -7.39
N HIS A 193 -8.83 -14.54 -6.48
CA HIS A 193 -10.06 -14.53 -5.68
C HIS A 193 -11.32 -14.42 -6.54
N GLY A 194 -11.31 -13.60 -7.59
CA GLY A 194 -12.43 -13.49 -8.53
C GLY A 194 -12.73 -14.79 -9.27
N SER A 195 -11.70 -15.51 -9.72
CA SER A 195 -11.85 -16.79 -10.41
C SER A 195 -12.39 -17.90 -9.51
N GLU A 196 -12.03 -17.88 -8.23
CA GLU A 196 -12.55 -18.81 -7.23
C GLU A 196 -14.02 -18.51 -6.90
N VAL A 197 -14.33 -17.26 -6.56
CA VAL A 197 -15.66 -16.85 -6.10
C VAL A 197 -16.68 -16.83 -7.24
N TRP A 198 -16.31 -16.32 -8.41
CA TRP A 198 -17.25 -16.10 -9.52
C TRP A 198 -17.31 -17.29 -10.47
N LEU A 199 -16.15 -17.79 -10.91
CA LEU A 199 -16.08 -18.86 -11.89
C LEU A 199 -16.12 -20.26 -11.27
N HIS A 200 -15.92 -20.39 -9.95
CA HIS A 200 -15.77 -21.67 -9.25
C HIS A 200 -14.66 -22.54 -9.89
N ARG A 201 -13.64 -21.88 -10.46
CA ARG A 201 -12.51 -22.50 -11.18
C ARG A 201 -11.20 -22.09 -10.51
N PRO A 202 -10.84 -22.72 -9.37
CA PRO A 202 -9.59 -22.41 -8.67
C PRO A 202 -8.34 -22.71 -9.51
N GLU A 203 -8.47 -23.52 -10.56
CA GLU A 203 -7.39 -23.83 -11.51
C GLU A 203 -6.91 -22.60 -12.30
N LEU A 204 -7.73 -21.55 -12.41
CA LEU A 204 -7.38 -20.30 -13.09
C LEU A 204 -6.72 -19.28 -12.16
N ALA A 205 -6.58 -19.60 -10.87
CA ALA A 205 -5.98 -18.71 -9.90
C ALA A 205 -4.46 -18.64 -10.09
N LEU A 206 -3.99 -17.48 -10.54
CA LEU A 206 -2.57 -17.19 -10.69
C LEU A 206 -2.02 -16.70 -9.35
N HIS A 207 -1.60 -17.63 -8.49
CA HIS A 207 -0.95 -17.30 -7.23
C HIS A 207 0.52 -16.95 -7.46
N LEU A 208 0.92 -15.75 -7.03
CA LEU A 208 2.30 -15.30 -7.03
C LEU A 208 2.95 -15.71 -5.69
N PRO A 209 3.96 -16.60 -5.67
CA PRO A 209 4.60 -16.97 -4.42
C PRO A 209 5.17 -15.74 -3.72
N GLN A 210 4.88 -15.58 -2.42
CA GLN A 210 5.34 -14.42 -1.65
C GLN A 210 6.86 -14.27 -1.68
N SER A 211 7.60 -15.38 -1.65
CA SER A 211 9.06 -15.39 -1.76
C SER A 211 9.55 -14.82 -3.10
N PHE A 212 8.88 -15.17 -4.20
CA PHE A 212 9.20 -14.64 -5.52
C PHE A 212 8.90 -13.14 -5.59
N PHE A 213 7.72 -12.72 -5.09
CA PHE A 213 7.35 -11.31 -5.02
C PHE A 213 8.40 -10.49 -4.25
N LEU A 214 8.77 -10.93 -3.05
CA LEU A 214 9.78 -10.26 -2.21
C LEU A 214 11.16 -10.25 -2.88
N SER A 215 11.54 -11.34 -3.55
CA SER A 215 12.83 -11.41 -4.27
C SER A 215 12.90 -10.40 -5.40
N VAL A 216 11.83 -10.26 -6.18
CA VAL A 216 11.75 -9.26 -7.25
C VAL A 216 11.73 -7.84 -6.67
N THR A 217 10.94 -7.59 -5.63
CA THR A 217 10.92 -6.28 -4.94
C THR A 217 12.30 -5.92 -4.41
N PHE A 218 13.00 -6.85 -3.77
CA PHE A 218 14.35 -6.65 -3.27
C PHE A 218 15.34 -6.39 -4.41
N ALA A 219 15.25 -7.14 -5.51
CA ALA A 219 16.06 -6.90 -6.70
C ALA A 219 15.82 -5.50 -7.28
N ILE A 220 14.56 -5.04 -7.38
CA ILE A 220 14.22 -3.68 -7.83
C ILE A 220 14.84 -2.65 -6.89
N LEU A 221 14.72 -2.83 -5.58
CA LEU A 221 15.27 -1.91 -4.59
C LEU A 221 16.80 -1.83 -4.66
N VAL A 222 17.49 -2.98 -4.72
CA VAL A 222 18.95 -3.04 -4.76
C VAL A 222 19.49 -2.50 -6.08
N LEU A 223 19.03 -3.04 -7.21
CA LEU A 223 19.51 -2.64 -8.54
C LEU A 223 19.13 -1.18 -8.84
N GLY A 224 17.91 -0.79 -8.48
CA GLY A 224 17.42 0.58 -8.64
C GLY A 224 18.22 1.58 -7.81
N SER A 225 18.52 1.25 -6.54
CA SER A 225 19.34 2.10 -5.68
C SER A 225 20.78 2.19 -6.20
N LEU A 226 21.40 1.07 -6.60
CA LEU A 226 22.75 1.06 -7.17
C LEU A 226 22.83 1.90 -8.44
N TRP A 227 21.84 1.81 -9.33
CA TRP A 227 21.74 2.64 -10.53
C TRP A 227 21.55 4.12 -10.19
N ALA A 228 20.68 4.43 -9.22
CA ALA A 228 20.41 5.78 -8.75
C ALA A 228 21.67 6.46 -8.18
N PHE A 229 22.52 5.72 -7.46
CA PHE A 229 23.76 6.26 -6.89
C PHE A 229 24.92 6.30 -7.90
N ARG A 230 25.01 5.37 -8.86
CA ARG A 230 26.14 5.32 -9.83
C ARG A 230 26.22 6.49 -10.82
N ARG A 231 25.12 7.18 -11.12
CA ARG A 231 25.14 8.39 -12.00
C ARG A 231 25.55 9.68 -11.27
N SER A 232 26.30 9.60 -10.17
CA SER A 232 26.83 10.77 -9.44
C SER A 232 28.28 11.14 -9.80
N SER A 233 28.85 10.52 -10.83
CA SER A 233 30.18 10.79 -11.37
C SER A 233 30.06 10.95 -12.87
#